data_AF-A0A4R1S0P5-F1
#
_entry.id   AF-A0A4R1S0P5-F1
#
_cell.length_a   1.000
_cell.length_b   1.000
_cell.length_c   1.000
_cell.angle_alpha   90.00
_cell.angle_beta   90.00
_cell.angle_gamma   90.00
#
_symmetry.space_group_name_H-M   'P 1'
#
loop_
_entity.id
_entity.type
_entity.pdbx_description
1 polymer ?
#
loop_
_entity_poly.entity_id
_entity_poly.type
_entity_poly.pdbx_seq_one_letter_code
_entity_poly.pdbx_strand_id
1 'polypeptide(L)' 'MSVNRFHDSAQNCQRNAQRLREMARSTPDADVQKLLLVAAHHLDVAVAELDYILTSATVST' A
#
# COMPACT_ATOMS: atom_id res chain seq x y z
N MET A 1 11.35 -10.68 -14.56
CA MET A 1 10.63 -10.59 -13.27
C MET A 1 9.19 -11.01 -13.52
N SER A 2 8.59 -11.92 -12.73
CA SER A 2 7.22 -12.39 -13.02
C SER A 2 6.16 -11.42 -12.47
N VAL A 3 5.11 -11.20 -13.26
CA VAL A 3 3.91 -10.39 -12.95
C VAL A 3 3.34 -10.70 -11.56
N ASN A 4 3.42 -11.95 -11.13
CA ASN A 4 2.97 -12.41 -9.81
C ASN A 4 3.64 -11.67 -8.65
N ARG A 5 4.93 -11.30 -8.75
CA ARG A 5 5.63 -10.60 -7.65
C ARG A 5 5.12 -9.16 -7.44
N PHE A 6 4.67 -8.51 -8.50
CA PHE A 6 4.06 -7.19 -8.42
C PHE A 6 2.66 -7.28 -7.79
N HIS A 7 1.89 -8.29 -8.15
CA HIS A 7 0.58 -8.57 -7.55
C HIS A 7 0.70 -8.88 -6.04
N ASP A 8 1.65 -9.74 -5.66
CA ASP A 8 1.91 -10.08 -4.25
C ASP A 8 2.35 -8.85 -3.44
N SER A 9 3.17 -7.97 -4.06
CA SER A 9 3.60 -6.72 -3.43
C SER A 9 2.43 -5.75 -3.23
N ALA A 10 1.54 -5.60 -4.22
CA ALA A 10 0.37 -4.74 -4.11
C ALA A 10 -0.57 -5.22 -2.97
N GLN A 11 -0.83 -6.52 -2.89
CA GLN A 11 -1.62 -7.10 -1.81
C GLN A 11 -0.95 -6.91 -0.43
N ASN A 12 0.38 -7.05 -0.34
CA ASN A 12 1.11 -6.78 0.90
C ASN A 12 0.99 -5.32 1.33
N CYS A 13 1.15 -4.37 0.40
CA CYS A 13 0.98 -2.95 0.67
C CYS A 13 -0.44 -2.64 1.16
N GLN A 14 -1.48 -3.18 0.52
CA GLN A 14 -2.87 -3.01 0.96
C GLN A 14 -3.11 -3.54 2.38
N ARG A 15 -2.63 -4.77 2.68
CA ARG A 15 -2.76 -5.35 4.03
C ARG A 15 -2.04 -4.52 5.08
N ASN A 16 -0.83 -4.05 4.79
CA ASN A 16 -0.06 -3.25 5.73
C ASN A 16 -0.68 -1.86 5.93
N ALA A 17 -1.19 -1.22 4.88
CA ALA A 17 -1.90 0.05 4.98
C ALA A 17 -3.14 -0.08 5.88
N GLN A 18 -3.91 -1.16 5.72
CA GLN A 18 -5.07 -1.42 6.58
C GLN A 18 -4.67 -1.60 8.05
N ARG A 19 -3.63 -2.40 8.34
CA ARG A 19 -3.12 -2.59 9.72
C ARG A 19 -2.66 -1.28 10.35
N LEU A 20 -1.96 -0.43 9.60
CA LEU A 20 -1.52 0.88 10.08
C LEU A 20 -2.70 1.78 10.42
N ARG A 21 -3.77 1.78 9.62
CA ARG A 21 -5.01 2.52 9.92
C ARG A 21 -5.72 1.96 11.17
N GLU A 22 -5.73 0.64 11.35
CA GLU A 22 -6.29 0.00 12.56
C GLU A 22 -5.50 0.42 13.81
N MET A 23 -4.16 0.39 13.74
CA MET A 23 -3.30 0.88 14.82
C MET A 23 -3.52 2.36 15.11
N ALA A 24 -3.68 3.18 14.07
CA ALA A 24 -3.91 4.62 14.21
C ALA A 24 -5.22 4.92 14.96
N ARG A 25 -6.27 4.09 14.78
CA ARG A 25 -7.55 4.23 15.49
C ARG A 25 -7.42 3.95 16.99
N SER A 26 -6.53 3.04 17.39
CA SER A 26 -6.29 2.69 18.79
C SER A 26 -5.15 3.49 19.44
N THR A 27 -4.49 4.38 18.71
CA THR A 27 -3.35 5.16 19.22
C THR A 27 -3.83 6.47 19.85
N PRO A 28 -3.56 6.71 21.15
CA PRO A 28 -3.98 7.94 21.83
C PRO A 28 -3.08 9.15 21.51
N ASP A 29 -1.83 8.90 21.12
CA ASP A 29 -0.87 9.93 20.73
C ASP A 29 -1.16 10.44 19.32
N ALA A 30 -1.44 11.74 19.20
CA ALA A 30 -1.83 12.37 17.93
C ALA A 30 -0.68 12.40 16.90
N ASP A 31 0.56 12.52 17.35
CA ASP A 31 1.72 12.54 16.46
C ASP A 31 2.00 11.13 15.90
N VAL A 32 1.93 10.10 16.75
CA VAL A 32 2.04 8.71 16.32
C VAL A 32 0.88 8.32 15.41
N GLN A 33 -0.36 8.73 15.73
CA GLN A 33 -1.51 8.52 14.86
C GLN A 33 -1.28 9.13 13.47
N LYS A 34 -0.79 10.37 13.41
CA LYS A 34 -0.48 11.04 12.14
C LYS A 34 0.60 10.28 11.36
N LEU A 35 1.68 9.85 12.01
CA LEU A 35 2.74 9.07 11.37
C LEU A 35 2.22 7.74 10.80
N LEU A 36 1.37 7.02 11.54
CA LEU A 36 0.76 5.77 11.07
C LEU A 36 -0.13 6.00 9.84
N LEU A 37 -0.91 7.09 9.82
CA LEU A 37 -1.74 7.45 8.67
C LEU A 37 -0.92 7.87 7.44
N VAL A 38 0.19 8.59 7.64
CA VAL A 38 1.12 8.95 6.56
C VAL A 38 1.79 7.70 5.99
N ALA A 39 2.24 6.78 6.85
CA ALA A 39 2.80 5.51 6.41
C ALA A 39 1.78 4.66 5.62
N ALA A 40 0.52 4.61 6.07
CA ALA A 40 -0.55 3.94 5.33
C ALA A 40 -0.78 4.58 3.95
N HIS A 41 -0.76 5.92 3.88
CA HIS A 41 -0.91 6.65 2.63
C HIS A 41 0.21 6.35 1.62
N HIS A 42 1.48 6.29 2.07
CA HIS A 42 2.59 5.91 1.18
C HIS A 42 2.44 4.51 0.60
N LEU A 43 1.88 3.57 1.38
CA LEU A 43 1.57 2.23 0.88
C LEU A 43 0.43 2.24 -0.15
N ASP A 44 -0.58 3.10 0.01
CA ASP A 44 -1.64 3.26 -1.00
C ASP A 44 -1.10 3.79 -2.33
N VAL A 45 -0.18 4.77 -2.27
CA VAL A 45 0.49 5.30 -3.45
C VAL A 45 1.29 4.19 -4.15
N ALA A 46 2.04 3.39 -3.38
CA ALA A 46 2.78 2.26 -3.94
C ALA A 46 1.86 1.22 -4.62
N VAL A 47 0.67 0.96 -4.06
CA VAL A 47 -0.34 0.09 -4.70
C VAL A 47 -0.76 0.65 -6.06
N ALA A 48 -1.09 1.94 -6.13
CA ALA A 48 -1.49 2.58 -7.39
C ALA A 48 -0.39 2.52 -8.46
N GLU A 49 0.88 2.70 -8.06
CA GLU A 49 2.02 2.57 -8.96
C GLU A 49 2.20 1.12 -9.47
N LEU A 50 2.07 0.13 -8.58
CA LEU A 50 2.16 -1.29 -8.93
C LEU A 50 1.01 -1.71 -9.87
N ASP A 51 -0.21 -1.24 -9.62
CA ASP A 51 -1.38 -1.49 -10.48
C ASP A 51 -1.22 -0.85 -11.86
N TYR A 52 -0.64 0.36 -11.93
CA TYR A 52 -0.28 0.99 -13.20
C TYR A 52 0.74 0.16 -13.98
N ILE A 53 1.80 -0.34 -13.33
CA ILE A 53 2.81 -1.20 -13.97
C ILE A 53 2.18 -2.49 -14.48
N LEU A 54 1.33 -3.14 -13.69
CA LEU A 54 0.61 -4.36 -14.08
C LEU A 54 -0.29 -4.12 -15.30
N THR A 55 -1.07 -3.04 -15.29
CA THR A 55 -1.96 -2.68 -16.40
C THR A 55 -1.16 -2.37 -17.67
N SER A 56 -0.08 -1.59 -17.54
CA SER A 56 0.80 -1.23 -18.68
C SER A 56 1.49 -2.44 -19.30
N ALA A 57 1.88 -3.40 -18.47
CA ALA A 57 2.49 -4.66 -18.91
C ALA A 57 1.50 -5.54 -19.69
N THR A 58 0.21 -5.51 -19.34
CA THR A 58 -0.83 -6.30 -20.03
C THR A 58 -1.31 -5.69 -21.35
N VAL A 59 -1.13 -4.38 -21.57
CA VAL A 59 -1.53 -3.68 -22.81
C VAL A 59 -0.41 -3.68 -23.85
N SER A 60 0.83 -3.95 -23.45
CA SER A 60 2.02 -3.96 -24.32
C SER A 60 2.31 -5.32 -25.00
N THR A 61 1.41 -6.30 -24.85
CA THR A 61 1.45 -7.63 -25.51
C THR A 61 0.29 -7.77 -26.46
#